data_AF-A0A2V1JWY3-F1
#
_entry.id   AF-A0A2V1JWY3-F1
#
_cell.length_a   1.000
_cell.length_b   1.000
_cell.length_c   1.000
_cell.angle_alpha   90.00
_cell.angle_beta   90.00
_cell.angle_gamma   90.00
#
_symmetry.space_group_name_H-M   'P 1'
#
loop_
_entity.id
_entity.type
_entity.pdbx_description
1 polymer ?
#
loop_
_entity_poly.entity_id
_entity_poly.type
_entity_poly.pdbx_seq_one_letter_code
_entity_poly.pdbx_strand_id
1 'polypeptide(L)'
;MIFYAPAHHISLFYDFLYLNALLEPENQEVKDLLLSGEYTAFTDLATSSLNCQARSAAIFVGLVKAGLIHEVREYSSYLKLFRTQENG
;
A
#
# COMPACT_ATOMS: atom_id res chain seq x y z
N MET A 1 -1.99 -26.60 3.75
CA MET A 1 -0.68 -25.98 4.03
C MET A 1 -0.78 -24.55 3.53
N ILE A 2 -0.83 -23.58 4.44
CA ILE A 2 -0.93 -22.15 4.07
C ILE A 2 0.49 -21.67 3.83
N PHE A 3 0.82 -21.28 2.60
CA PHE A 3 2.11 -20.70 2.27
C PHE A 3 2.14 -19.27 2.81
N TYR A 4 2.94 -19.03 3.84
CA TYR A 4 3.25 -17.70 4.31
C TYR A 4 4.49 -17.21 3.57
N ALA A 5 4.35 -16.09 2.85
CA ALA A 5 5.51 -15.46 2.25
C ALA A 5 6.37 -14.86 3.37
N PRO A 6 7.70 -15.05 3.36
CA PRO A 6 8.56 -14.52 4.41
C PRO A 6 8.37 -13.00 4.52
N ALA A 7 8.04 -12.53 5.73
CA ALA A 7 7.83 -11.10 6.04
C ALA A 7 9.07 -10.23 5.83
N HIS A 8 10.22 -10.83 5.53
CA HIS A 8 11.49 -10.18 5.20
C HIS A 8 11.51 -9.48 3.82
N HIS A 9 10.35 -9.17 3.24
CA HIS A 9 10.31 -8.22 2.14
C HIS A 9 10.34 -6.81 2.76
N ILE A 10 11.54 -6.24 2.89
CA ILE A 10 11.80 -4.85 3.31
C ILE A 10 10.82 -3.87 2.66
N SER A 11 10.38 -4.17 1.44
CA SER A 11 9.35 -3.45 0.69
C SER A 11 8.00 -3.31 1.40
N LEU A 12 7.50 -4.31 2.14
CA LEU A 12 6.19 -4.26 2.81
C LEU A 12 6.17 -3.27 3.98
N PHE A 13 7.27 -3.20 4.73
CA PHE A 13 7.41 -2.22 5.80
C PHE A 13 7.43 -0.79 5.25
N TYR A 14 8.19 -0.55 4.17
CA TYR A 14 8.18 0.76 3.52
C TYR A 14 6.84 1.08 2.85
N ASP A 15 6.18 0.09 2.24
CA ASP A 15 4.82 0.25 1.70
C ASP A 15 3.84 0.67 2.81
N PHE A 16 3.90 0.02 3.97
CA PHE A 16 3.11 0.41 5.15
C PHE A 16 3.42 1.84 5.61
N LEU A 17 4.69 2.24 5.67
CA LEU A 17 5.08 3.58 6.08
C LEU A 17 4.54 4.64 5.11
N TYR A 18 4.67 4.42 3.81
CA TYR A 18 4.15 5.33 2.79
C TYR A 18 2.62 5.40 2.79
N LEU A 19 1.95 4.28 3.02
CA LEU A 19 0.49 4.25 3.16
C LEU A 19 0.01 5.05 4.37
N ASN A 20 0.66 4.89 5.52
CA ASN A 20 0.31 5.66 6.72
C ASN A 20 0.60 7.15 6.52
N ALA A 21 1.73 7.51 5.91
CA ALA A 21 2.01 8.90 5.55
C ALA A 21 0.91 9.48 4.65
N LEU A 22 0.45 8.74 3.63
CA LEU A 22 -0.67 9.18 2.80
C LEU A 22 -1.96 9.35 3.59
N LEU A 23 -2.21 8.58 4.65
CA LEU A 23 -3.43 8.69 5.46
C LEU A 23 -3.46 9.93 6.35
N GLU A 24 -2.32 10.57 6.60
CA GLU A 24 -2.23 11.80 7.36
C GLU A 24 -3.01 12.95 6.69
N PRO A 25 -3.64 13.83 7.49
CA PRO A 25 -4.48 14.90 6.96
C PRO A 25 -3.69 15.91 6.11
N GLU A 26 -2.39 16.11 6.35
CA GLU A 26 -1.57 17.02 5.54
C GLU A 26 -1.39 16.53 4.10
N ASN A 27 -1.57 15.23 3.83
CA ASN A 27 -1.37 14.62 2.51
C ASN A 27 -2.67 14.42 1.73
N GLN A 28 -3.75 15.11 2.12
CA GLN A 28 -5.06 15.02 1.48
C GLN A 28 -5.01 15.36 -0.02
N GLU A 29 -4.28 16.40 -0.42
CA GLU A 29 -4.16 16.81 -1.83
C GLU A 29 -3.51 15.72 -2.70
N VAL A 30 -2.51 15.03 -2.16
CA VAL A 30 -1.84 13.91 -2.85
C VAL A 30 -2.77 12.72 -3.01
N LYS A 31 -3.57 12.41 -1.98
CA LYS A 31 -4.59 11.35 -2.05
C LYS A 31 -5.63 11.65 -3.12
N ASP A 32 -6.12 12.88 -3.16
CA ASP A 32 -7.16 13.28 -4.11
C ASP A 32 -6.61 13.25 -5.55
N LEU A 33 -5.35 13.61 -5.75
CA LEU A 33 -4.66 13.44 -7.04
C LEU A 33 -4.52 11.97 -7.45
N LEU A 34 -4.16 11.09 -6.51
CA LEU A 34 -4.04 9.65 -6.75
C LEU A 34 -5.40 8.98 -7.05
N LEU A 35 -6.48 9.47 -6.45
CA LEU A 35 -7.83 8.93 -6.66
C LEU A 35 -8.53 9.51 -7.89
N SER A 36 -8.18 10.74 -8.29
CA SER A 36 -8.69 11.38 -9.50
C SER A 36 -8.00 10.92 -10.77
N GLY A 37 -6.76 10.45 -10.69
CA GLY A 37 -6.14 9.76 -11.81
C GLY A 37 -6.80 8.39 -12.04
N GLU A 38 -7.12 8.07 -13.29
CA GLU A 38 -7.73 6.79 -13.69
C GLU A 38 -6.73 5.61 -13.62
N TYR A 39 -5.88 5.59 -12.59
CA TYR A 39 -4.89 4.55 -12.38
C TYR A 39 -5.61 3.22 -12.11
N THR A 40 -5.48 2.31 -13.07
CA THR A 40 -6.10 0.98 -13.04
C THR A 40 -5.08 -0.13 -12.86
N ALA A 41 -3.80 0.11 -13.19
CA ALA A 41 -2.73 -0.86 -12.98
C ALA A 41 -1.44 -0.20 -12.46
N PHE A 42 -0.63 -0.99 -11.72
CA PHE A 42 0.69 -0.61 -11.22
C PHE A 42 1.62 -0.07 -12.33
N THR A 43 1.44 -0.52 -13.56
CA THR A 43 2.20 -0.08 -14.74
C THR A 43 2.02 1.40 -15.07
N ASP A 44 0.91 2.02 -14.68
CA ASP A 44 0.63 3.44 -14.95
C ASP A 44 1.39 4.36 -13.98
N LEU A 45 1.73 3.86 -12.78
CA LEU A 45 2.51 4.59 -11.77
C LEU A 45 4.01 4.29 -11.81
N ALA A 46 4.39 3.10 -12.28
CA ALA A 46 5.76 2.58 -12.18
C ALA A 46 6.82 3.33 -13.01
N THR A 47 6.42 4.13 -14.01
CA THR A 47 7.38 4.84 -14.89
C THR A 47 7.86 6.19 -14.36
N SER A 48 7.26 6.72 -13.28
CA SER A 48 7.47 8.11 -12.84
C SER A 48 8.06 8.27 -11.44
N SER A 49 8.28 7.18 -10.67
CA SER A 49 8.88 7.27 -9.33
C SER A 49 9.75 6.05 -8.97
N LEU A 50 10.67 6.24 -8.02
CA LEU A 50 11.52 5.18 -7.48
C LEU A 50 10.63 4.01 -6.99
N ASN A 51 10.84 2.83 -7.58
CA ASN A 51 10.03 1.60 -7.55
C ASN A 51 9.21 1.24 -6.28
N CYS A 52 9.60 1.69 -5.07
CA CYS A 52 8.84 1.48 -3.84
C CYS A 52 7.62 2.41 -3.70
N GLN A 53 7.73 3.69 -4.07
CA GLN A 53 6.65 4.67 -3.89
C GLN A 53 5.49 4.42 -4.86
N ALA A 54 5.79 4.10 -6.12
CA ALA A 54 4.80 3.73 -7.13
C ALA A 54 4.00 2.48 -6.69
N ARG A 55 4.67 1.54 -6.03
CA ARG A 55 4.05 0.34 -5.47
C ARG A 55 3.09 0.67 -4.34
N SER A 56 3.52 1.48 -3.38
CA SER A 56 2.70 1.88 -2.24
C SER A 56 1.46 2.66 -2.70
N ALA A 57 1.61 3.56 -3.68
CA ALA A 57 0.48 4.32 -4.23
C ALA A 57 -0.51 3.43 -5.01
N ALA A 58 -0.03 2.43 -5.75
CA ALA A 58 -0.92 1.44 -6.38
C ALA A 58 -1.70 0.60 -5.34
N ILE A 59 -1.02 0.19 -4.25
CA ILE A 59 -1.67 -0.49 -3.11
C ILE A 59 -2.72 0.41 -2.48
N PHE A 60 -2.43 1.70 -2.27
CA PHE A 60 -3.35 2.69 -1.72
C PHE A 60 -4.65 2.75 -2.53
N VAL A 61 -4.54 2.99 -3.85
CA VAL A 61 -5.70 3.10 -4.75
C VAL A 61 -6.52 1.80 -4.73
N GLY A 62 -5.86 0.63 -4.76
CA GLY A 62 -6.53 -0.67 -4.67
C GLY A 62 -7.30 -0.85 -3.36
N LEU A 63 -6.71 -0.49 -2.23
CA LEU A 63 -7.35 -0.62 -0.91
C LEU A 63 -8.50 0.37 -0.71
N VAL A 64 -8.38 1.60 -1.22
CA VAL A 64 -9.48 2.58 -1.18
C VAL A 64 -10.65 2.12 -2.04
N LYS A 65 -10.40 1.65 -3.28
CA LYS A 65 -11.44 1.09 -4.15
C LYS A 65 -12.11 -0.16 -3.56
N ALA A 66 -11.37 -0.96 -2.79
CA ALA A 66 -11.89 -2.12 -2.09
C ALA A 66 -12.59 -1.79 -0.75
N GLY A 67 -12.53 -0.55 -0.27
CA GLY A 67 -13.06 -0.15 1.05
C GLY A 67 -12.27 -0.70 2.24
N LEU A 68 -11.05 -1.19 2.03
CA LEU A 68 -10.20 -1.87 3.04
C LEU A 68 -9.10 -0.98 3.61
N ILE A 69 -9.12 0.32 3.31
CA ILE A 69 -8.03 1.24 3.72
C ILE A 69 -7.85 1.35 5.24
N HIS A 70 -8.91 1.09 6.01
CA HIS A 70 -8.86 1.12 7.47
C HIS A 70 -7.97 0.02 8.08
N GLU A 71 -7.76 -1.09 7.37
CA GLU A 71 -6.91 -2.20 7.80
C GLU A 71 -5.41 -1.85 7.80
N VAL A 72 -5.02 -0.73 7.18
CA VAL A 72 -3.62 -0.30 7.05
C VAL A 72 -3.12 0.47 8.26
N ARG A 73 -4.00 0.88 9.20
CA ARG A 73 -3.60 1.63 10.39
C ARG A 73 -2.75 0.82 11.36
N GLU A 74 -2.96 -0.48 11.42
CA GLU A 74 -2.15 -1.38 12.22
C GLU A 74 -1.33 -2.30 11.32
N TYR A 75 -0.03 -2.41 11.63
CA TYR A 75 0.89 -3.23 10.84
C TYR A 75 0.48 -4.70 10.81
N SER A 76 -0.01 -5.23 11.94
CA SER A 76 -0.49 -6.60 12.06
C SER A 76 -1.71 -6.87 11.15
N SER A 77 -2.63 -5.91 11.03
CA SER A 77 -3.80 -6.00 10.14
C SER A 77 -3.40 -5.85 8.67
N TYR A 78 -2.46 -4.95 8.38
CA TYR A 78 -1.88 -4.78 7.05
C TYR A 78 -1.26 -6.09 6.53
N LEU A 79 -0.48 -6.81 7.34
CA LEU A 79 0.16 -8.06 6.93
C LEU A 79 -0.85 -9.17 6.58
N LYS A 80 -2.03 -9.19 7.21
CA LYS A 80 -3.11 -10.14 6.87
C LYS A 80 -3.62 -9.97 5.45
N LEU A 81 -3.62 -8.73 4.92
CA LEU A 81 -4.03 -8.44 3.53
C LEU A 81 -3.12 -9.16 2.51
N PHE A 82 -1.86 -9.37 2.86
CA PHE A 82 -0.86 -10.03 2.02
C PHE A 82 -0.69 -11.51 2.33
N ARG A 83 -1.53 -12.08 3.20
CA ARG A 83 -1.43 -13.48 3.69
C ARG A 83 -0.04 -13.78 4.28
N THR A 84 0.57 -12.80 4.93
CA THR A 84 1.87 -12.87 5.61
C THR A 84 1.66 -12.69 7.11
N GLN A 85 2.56 -13.24 7.95
CA GLN A 85 2.60 -13.02 9.40
C GLN A 85 3.92 -12.40 9.81
N GLU A 86 3.95 -11.64 10.91
CA GLU A 86 5.19 -11.03 11.45
C GLU A 86 6.32 -12.04 11.68
N ASN A 87 5.97 -13.32 11.93
CA ASN A 87 6.93 -14.36 12.27
C ASN A 87 7.35 -15.28 11.11
N GLY A 88 6.85 -15.08 9.88
CA GLY A 88 7.15 -15.95 8.74
C GLY A 88 6.43 -17.29 8.77
#